data_AF-A0A9P5NTC3-F1
#
_entry.id   AF-A0A9P5NTC3-F1
#
_cell.length_a   1.000
_cell.length_b   1.000
_cell.length_c   1.000
_cell.angle_alpha   90.00
_cell.angle_beta   90.00
_cell.angle_gamma   90.00
#
_symmetry.space_group_name_H-M   'P 1'
#
loop_
_entity.id
_entity.type
_entity.pdbx_description
1 polymer ?
#
loop_
_entity_poly.entity_id
_entity_poly.type
_entity_poly.pdbx_seq_one_letter_code
_entity_poly.pdbx_strand_id
1 'polypeptide(L)'
;MVDGRSDVPLPDRLSRIRDLRVNWGNLIWEGYKDLPLDISEYRSHDFAAGVLAILAGKSLKGCGRTLEYESPEIPFGDFSIDPTQDLLVFLQNDARGQVHLRTLSTNESHPGAQEHVLNFLISSDPDSVVRIRKAFLHIASNVLALFIVHWHNARRLLIWDWHNGALIYDSGEDFGPNIQYFSLLNRSSFVLTSNLDSVLAACLHLPPIKSPKYVYRLSVDSGMIQAEPAEGSLFFTSPDSHILAFSITYADFDIPHDSGHSYELFVHNHTLLKYIQNYSAALDGNATEAESRPLSVHWDEWGEHNTRLLPCPEPMFWSRYPDNYLPFIDVLDFNMARVSMSDVDAQTEHHLCTEPSKLLLDVFESPLAMFYHSYIIDEERLIAVDVDSHNHHYIKGLQINWF
;
A
#
# COMPACT_ATOMS: atom_id res chain seq x y z
N MET A 1 6.29 0.43 15.60
CA MET A 1 6.96 -0.77 16.15
C MET A 1 6.29 -1.29 17.43
N VAL A 2 6.31 -2.61 17.60
CA VAL A 2 5.96 -3.43 18.79
C VAL A 2 7.10 -4.43 19.01
N ASP A 3 7.29 -4.94 20.24
CA ASP A 3 8.29 -5.96 20.57
C ASP A 3 7.97 -7.31 19.87
N GLY A 4 8.89 -7.81 19.05
CA GLY A 4 8.77 -9.10 18.35
C GLY A 4 8.95 -10.33 19.25
N ARG A 5 9.19 -10.15 20.55
CA ARG A 5 9.46 -11.19 21.57
C ARG A 5 10.80 -11.93 21.38
N SER A 6 11.75 -11.32 20.69
CA SER A 6 13.09 -11.87 20.49
C SER A 6 13.87 -12.02 21.81
N ASP A 7 14.60 -13.14 21.94
CA ASP A 7 15.51 -13.42 23.07
C ASP A 7 16.70 -12.44 23.18
N VAL A 8 16.92 -11.60 22.17
CA VAL A 8 18.00 -10.61 22.16
C VAL A 8 17.84 -9.62 23.34
N PRO A 9 18.90 -9.35 24.13
CA PRO A 9 18.83 -8.46 25.28
C PRO A 9 18.29 -7.06 24.96
N LEU A 10 17.54 -6.48 25.90
CA LEU A 10 16.97 -5.14 25.76
C LEU A 10 18.02 -4.04 25.44
N PRO A 11 19.25 -4.03 26.01
CA PRO A 11 20.27 -3.06 25.62
C PRO A 11 20.66 -3.13 24.14
N ASP A 12 20.77 -4.34 23.59
CA ASP A 12 21.20 -4.57 22.20
C ASP A 12 20.06 -4.21 21.24
N ARG A 13 18.81 -4.58 21.59
CA ARG A 13 17.60 -4.14 20.92
C ARG A 13 17.44 -2.61 20.92
N LEU A 14 17.79 -1.94 22.03
CA LEU A 14 17.81 -0.47 22.11
C LEU A 14 18.97 0.16 21.36
N SER A 15 20.12 -0.52 21.21
CA SER A 15 21.17 -0.09 20.29
C SER A 15 20.65 -0.15 18.86
N ARG A 16 20.14 -1.30 18.41
CA ARG A 16 19.63 -1.46 17.04
C ARG A 16 18.56 -0.43 16.69
N ILE A 17 17.65 -0.05 17.61
CA ILE A 17 16.71 1.08 17.40
C ILE A 17 17.43 2.42 17.17
N ARG A 18 18.51 2.72 17.91
CA ARG A 18 19.30 3.94 17.71
C ARG A 18 20.07 3.89 16.41
N ASP A 19 20.71 2.76 16.12
CA ASP A 19 21.52 2.53 14.93
C ASP A 19 20.64 2.66 13.68
N LEU A 20 19.44 2.06 13.69
CA LEU A 20 18.40 2.27 12.66
C LEU A 20 18.02 3.74 12.52
N ARG A 21 17.69 4.46 13.61
CA ARG A 21 17.33 5.89 13.56
C ARG A 21 18.46 6.78 13.04
N VAL A 22 19.71 6.45 13.35
CA VAL A 22 20.90 7.17 12.88
C VAL A 22 21.15 6.89 11.41
N ASN A 23 21.12 5.62 10.98
CA ASN A 23 21.29 5.24 9.59
C ASN A 23 20.18 5.88 8.72
N TRP A 24 18.93 5.78 9.15
CA TRP A 24 17.77 6.41 8.54
C TRP A 24 17.88 7.93 8.43
N GLY A 25 18.18 8.62 9.54
CA GLY A 25 18.33 10.08 9.57
C GLY A 25 19.50 10.63 8.75
N ASN A 26 20.42 9.77 8.31
CA ASN A 26 21.55 10.09 7.44
C ASN A 26 21.51 9.37 6.07
N LEU A 27 20.46 8.59 5.79
CA LEU A 27 20.30 7.74 4.59
C LEU A 27 21.50 6.80 4.33
N ILE A 28 22.01 6.17 5.39
CA ILE A 28 23.15 5.22 5.36
C ILE A 28 22.64 3.81 5.08
N TRP A 29 22.99 3.28 3.91
CA TRP A 29 22.65 1.92 3.48
C TRP A 29 23.77 0.93 3.83
N GLU A 30 23.48 -0.07 4.67
CA GLU A 30 24.49 -1.04 5.14
C GLU A 30 24.74 -2.21 4.18
N GLY A 31 23.85 -2.46 3.21
CA GLY A 31 23.98 -3.57 2.27
C GLY A 31 23.07 -3.46 1.04
N TYR A 32 23.37 -4.28 0.04
CA TYR A 32 22.61 -4.41 -1.22
C TYR A 32 22.50 -5.89 -1.61
N LYS A 33 21.44 -6.25 -2.35
CA LYS A 33 21.23 -7.61 -2.84
C LYS A 33 20.65 -7.62 -4.25
N ASP A 34 21.49 -8.03 -5.19
CA ASP A 34 21.13 -8.21 -6.59
C ASP A 34 20.17 -9.39 -6.73
N LEU A 35 19.03 -9.18 -7.40
CA LEU A 35 18.03 -10.23 -7.67
C LEU A 35 17.84 -10.35 -9.19
N PRO A 36 18.34 -11.44 -9.83
CA PRO A 36 18.18 -11.64 -11.27
C PRO A 36 16.72 -11.98 -11.60
N LEU A 37 15.94 -10.93 -11.86
CA LEU A 37 14.52 -10.99 -12.14
C LEU A 37 14.29 -10.71 -13.63
N ASP A 38 13.88 -11.76 -14.34
CA ASP A 38 13.40 -11.65 -15.72
C ASP A 38 11.99 -11.07 -15.71
N ILE A 39 11.89 -9.76 -15.99
CA ILE A 39 10.60 -9.07 -16.02
C ILE A 39 9.85 -9.20 -17.36
N SER A 40 10.37 -9.96 -18.33
CA SER A 40 9.71 -10.09 -19.65
C SER A 40 8.38 -10.86 -19.60
N GLU A 41 8.20 -11.73 -18.61
CA GLU A 41 6.94 -12.45 -18.33
C GLU A 41 6.18 -11.91 -17.10
N TYR A 42 6.60 -10.76 -16.57
CA TYR A 42 6.09 -10.17 -15.33
C TYR A 42 4.64 -9.70 -15.45
N ARG A 43 3.83 -9.98 -14.42
CA ARG A 43 2.42 -9.56 -14.37
C ARG A 43 2.07 -8.79 -13.11
N SER A 44 2.55 -9.26 -11.96
CA SER A 44 2.38 -8.60 -10.68
C SER A 44 3.45 -9.08 -9.68
N HIS A 45 3.57 -8.36 -8.57
CA HIS A 45 4.44 -8.68 -7.45
C HIS A 45 3.70 -8.38 -6.16
N ASP A 46 4.13 -9.02 -5.07
CA ASP A 46 3.71 -8.67 -3.72
C ASP A 46 4.91 -8.80 -2.78
N PHE A 47 4.99 -7.91 -1.79
CA PHE A 47 6.12 -7.84 -0.87
C PHE A 47 5.63 -7.74 0.56
N ALA A 48 6.08 -8.66 1.40
CA ALA A 48 5.55 -8.84 2.74
C ALA A 48 6.60 -9.45 3.67
N ALA A 49 6.87 -8.81 4.82
CA ALA A 49 7.78 -9.34 5.84
C ALA A 49 9.15 -9.74 5.28
N GLY A 50 9.73 -8.87 4.43
CA GLY A 50 10.98 -9.13 3.70
C GLY A 50 10.87 -10.10 2.49
N VAL A 51 9.78 -10.84 2.31
CA VAL A 51 9.64 -11.78 1.18
C VAL A 51 9.09 -11.05 -0.05
N LEU A 52 9.89 -11.01 -1.13
CA LEU A 52 9.40 -10.66 -2.46
C LEU A 52 8.87 -11.91 -3.16
N ALA A 53 7.61 -11.87 -3.59
CA ALA A 53 7.01 -12.84 -4.50
C ALA A 53 6.63 -12.15 -5.82
N ILE A 54 6.89 -12.82 -6.94
CA ILE A 54 6.68 -12.29 -8.29
C ILE A 54 5.97 -13.33 -9.16
N LEU A 55 4.88 -12.91 -9.81
CA LEU A 55 4.19 -13.70 -10.82
C LEU A 55 4.88 -13.52 -12.18
N ALA A 56 5.59 -14.58 -12.61
CA ALA A 56 6.23 -14.66 -13.93
C ALA A 56 5.52 -15.75 -14.75
N GLY A 57 4.77 -15.34 -15.77
CA GLY A 57 4.03 -16.24 -16.65
C GLY A 57 2.92 -17.03 -15.93
N LYS A 58 3.26 -18.23 -15.45
CA LYS A 58 2.39 -19.15 -14.68
C LYS A 58 3.01 -19.61 -13.34
N SER A 59 4.20 -19.12 -12.98
CA SER A 59 4.92 -19.54 -11.77
C SER A 59 5.15 -18.36 -10.84
N LEU A 60 5.09 -18.62 -9.54
CA LEU A 60 5.38 -17.63 -8.50
C LEU A 60 6.82 -17.81 -8.02
N LYS A 61 7.68 -16.81 -8.24
CA LYS A 61 9.11 -16.83 -7.88
C LYS A 61 9.32 -15.97 -6.63
N GLY A 62 10.03 -16.46 -5.62
CA GLY A 62 10.30 -15.70 -4.39
C GLY A 62 11.42 -16.27 -3.52
N CYS A 63 12.24 -15.38 -2.94
CA CYS A 63 13.38 -15.70 -2.04
C CYS A 63 14.23 -16.95 -2.39
N GLY A 64 14.52 -17.15 -3.68
CA GLY A 64 15.35 -18.28 -4.15
C GLY A 64 14.61 -19.61 -4.33
N ARG A 65 13.27 -19.62 -4.21
CA ARG A 65 12.38 -20.73 -4.59
C ARG A 65 11.51 -20.32 -5.78
N THR A 66 11.15 -21.31 -6.59
CA THR A 66 10.09 -21.18 -7.60
C THR A 66 8.95 -22.11 -7.18
N LEU A 67 7.78 -21.54 -6.94
CA LEU A 67 6.52 -22.25 -6.77
C LEU A 67 5.88 -22.36 -8.16
N GLU A 68 6.06 -23.50 -8.81
CA GLU A 68 5.38 -23.79 -10.07
C GLU A 68 3.92 -24.15 -9.79
N TYR A 69 3.00 -23.56 -10.54
CA TYR A 69 1.56 -23.78 -10.38
C TYR A 69 1.05 -24.69 -11.49
N GLU A 70 0.73 -25.95 -11.15
CA GLU A 70 0.31 -27.00 -12.10
C GLU A 70 -1.11 -26.81 -12.69
N SER A 71 -1.62 -25.58 -12.81
CA SER A 71 -2.81 -25.28 -13.63
C SER A 71 -2.38 -24.61 -14.94
N PRO A 72 -2.11 -25.38 -16.00
CA PRO A 72 -1.62 -24.82 -17.27
C PRO A 72 -2.69 -24.05 -18.07
N GLU A 73 -3.96 -24.02 -17.66
CA GLU A 73 -5.06 -23.52 -18.48
C GLU A 73 -5.63 -22.16 -18.06
N ILE A 74 -5.62 -21.81 -16.76
CA ILE A 74 -6.24 -20.56 -16.26
C ILE A 74 -5.16 -19.58 -15.79
N PRO A 75 -5.13 -18.33 -16.28
CA PRO A 75 -4.20 -17.32 -15.78
C PRO A 75 -4.62 -16.83 -14.39
N PHE A 76 -3.63 -16.48 -13.57
CA PHE A 76 -3.84 -15.70 -12.36
C PHE A 76 -4.45 -14.32 -12.69
N GLY A 77 -5.35 -13.84 -11.85
CA GLY A 77 -5.92 -12.49 -11.92
C GLY A 77 -5.10 -11.49 -11.10
N ASP A 78 -4.93 -11.80 -9.81
CA ASP A 78 -4.04 -11.12 -8.85
C ASP A 78 -3.62 -12.13 -7.77
N PHE A 79 -2.62 -11.80 -6.96
CA PHE A 79 -2.23 -12.59 -5.77
C PHE A 79 -1.77 -11.67 -4.62
N SER A 80 -1.74 -12.23 -3.41
CA SER A 80 -1.06 -11.63 -2.26
C SER A 80 -0.51 -12.72 -1.33
N ILE A 81 0.54 -12.40 -0.57
CA ILE A 81 1.19 -13.34 0.35
C ILE A 81 1.24 -12.77 1.77
N ASP A 82 1.06 -13.62 2.79
CA ASP A 82 1.47 -13.33 4.17
C ASP A 82 2.38 -14.45 4.68
N PRO A 83 3.71 -14.29 4.56
CA PRO A 83 4.68 -15.27 5.04
C PRO A 83 4.60 -15.54 6.54
N THR A 84 4.06 -14.62 7.35
CA THR A 84 3.93 -14.78 8.81
C THR A 84 2.88 -15.84 9.17
N GLN A 85 1.94 -16.13 8.25
CA GLN A 85 0.92 -17.17 8.37
C GLN A 85 1.18 -18.37 7.42
N ASP A 86 2.34 -18.42 6.75
CA ASP A 86 2.61 -19.27 5.58
C ASP A 86 1.48 -19.20 4.53
N LEU A 87 0.93 -18.02 4.27
CA LEU A 87 -0.27 -17.84 3.44
C LEU A 87 0.07 -17.32 2.04
N LEU A 88 -0.50 -17.97 1.03
CA LEU A 88 -0.59 -17.52 -0.35
C LEU A 88 -2.07 -17.44 -0.73
N VAL A 89 -2.53 -16.24 -1.11
CA VAL A 89 -3.87 -15.99 -1.62
C VAL A 89 -3.78 -15.63 -3.10
N PHE A 90 -4.62 -16.22 -3.96
CA PHE A 90 -4.70 -15.78 -5.35
C PHE A 90 -6.09 -15.89 -5.97
N LEU A 91 -6.36 -14.99 -6.90
CA LEU A 91 -7.58 -14.94 -7.69
C LEU A 91 -7.42 -15.76 -8.97
N GLN A 92 -8.27 -16.77 -9.15
CA GLN A 92 -8.43 -17.48 -10.41
C GLN A 92 -9.23 -16.61 -11.39
N ASN A 93 -8.65 -16.27 -12.54
CA ASN A 93 -9.31 -15.41 -13.53
C ASN A 93 -10.23 -16.22 -14.44
N ASP A 94 -11.33 -16.71 -13.87
CA ASP A 94 -12.40 -17.40 -14.58
C ASP A 94 -13.77 -16.75 -14.34
N ALA A 95 -14.84 -17.33 -14.90
CA ALA A 95 -16.21 -16.83 -14.75
C ALA A 95 -16.89 -17.23 -13.41
N ARG A 96 -16.18 -17.91 -12.49
CA ARG A 96 -16.74 -18.43 -11.23
C ARG A 96 -16.34 -17.60 -10.01
N GLY A 97 -15.35 -16.72 -10.13
CA GLY A 97 -14.89 -15.86 -9.04
C GLY A 97 -14.33 -16.67 -7.87
N GLN A 98 -13.22 -17.36 -8.09
CA GLN A 98 -12.61 -18.22 -7.08
C GLN A 98 -11.32 -17.59 -6.52
N VAL A 99 -11.26 -17.37 -5.21
CA VAL A 99 -10.04 -16.98 -4.49
C VAL A 99 -9.53 -18.20 -3.72
N HIS A 100 -8.31 -18.65 -4.03
CA HIS A 100 -7.69 -19.82 -3.40
C HIS A 100 -6.85 -19.39 -2.21
N LEU A 101 -6.91 -20.17 -1.13
CA LEU A 101 -6.12 -20.02 0.09
C LEU A 101 -5.17 -21.21 0.21
N ARG A 102 -3.87 -20.97 0.06
CA ARG A 102 -2.83 -22.00 0.02
C ARG A 102 -1.69 -21.72 0.98
N THR A 103 -0.96 -22.78 1.34
CA THR A 103 0.35 -22.66 2.00
C THR A 103 1.36 -22.03 1.03
N LEU A 104 2.08 -20.99 1.46
CA LEU A 104 3.18 -20.41 0.68
C LEU A 104 4.37 -21.38 0.59
N SER A 105 4.58 -22.24 1.59
CA SER A 105 5.72 -23.17 1.64
C SER A 105 5.58 -24.41 0.75
N THR A 106 4.39 -25.04 0.66
CA THR A 106 4.16 -26.30 -0.09
C THR A 106 3.17 -26.19 -1.24
N ASN A 107 2.49 -25.04 -1.45
CA ASN A 107 1.42 -24.85 -2.45
C ASN A 107 0.22 -25.83 -2.28
N GLU A 108 0.04 -26.38 -1.07
CA GLU A 108 -1.12 -27.18 -0.66
C GLU A 108 -2.27 -26.27 -0.16
N SER A 109 -3.42 -26.86 0.19
CA SER A 109 -4.55 -26.12 0.77
C SER A 109 -4.19 -25.57 2.16
N HIS A 110 -4.46 -24.29 2.44
CA HIS A 110 -4.00 -23.67 3.69
C HIS A 110 -4.71 -24.29 4.91
N PRO A 111 -3.97 -24.81 5.92
CA PRO A 111 -4.57 -25.56 7.03
C PRO A 111 -5.30 -24.68 8.06
N GLY A 112 -5.09 -23.36 8.04
CA GLY A 112 -5.84 -22.40 8.86
C GLY A 112 -7.18 -21.99 8.25
N ALA A 113 -7.44 -22.31 6.98
CA ALA A 113 -8.68 -21.99 6.29
C ALA A 113 -9.69 -23.15 6.36
N GLN A 114 -10.89 -22.88 6.84
CA GLN A 114 -12.03 -23.82 6.79
C GLN A 114 -12.54 -24.03 5.35
N GLU A 115 -12.47 -22.97 4.52
CA GLU A 115 -12.83 -23.01 3.10
C GLU A 115 -11.63 -22.58 2.24
N HIS A 116 -10.85 -23.54 1.74
CA HIS A 116 -9.63 -23.25 0.96
C HIS A 116 -9.87 -22.57 -0.40
N VAL A 117 -11.13 -22.43 -0.83
CA VAL A 117 -11.55 -21.71 -2.04
C VAL A 117 -12.78 -20.88 -1.72
N LEU A 118 -12.60 -19.57 -1.57
CA LEU A 118 -13.69 -18.61 -1.38
C LEU A 118 -14.32 -18.33 -2.75
N ASN A 119 -15.63 -18.48 -2.85
CA ASN A 119 -16.37 -18.32 -4.11
C ASN A 119 -17.24 -17.06 -4.06
N PHE A 120 -17.22 -16.25 -5.11
CA PHE A 120 -18.09 -15.09 -5.27
C PHE A 120 -18.71 -15.05 -6.67
N LEU A 121 -19.99 -14.67 -6.75
CA LEU A 121 -20.64 -14.48 -8.04
C LEU A 121 -20.09 -13.24 -8.72
N ILE A 122 -19.42 -13.40 -9.86
CA ILE A 122 -19.14 -12.27 -10.77
C ILE A 122 -20.44 -11.94 -11.52
N SER A 123 -20.75 -10.64 -11.70
CA SER A 123 -22.02 -10.16 -12.26
C SER A 123 -22.47 -10.94 -13.50
N SER A 124 -23.67 -11.49 -13.46
CA SER A 124 -24.19 -12.41 -14.48
C SER A 124 -24.94 -11.70 -15.61
N ASP A 125 -24.42 -10.55 -16.09
CA ASP A 125 -24.92 -9.90 -17.30
C ASP A 125 -24.76 -10.86 -18.50
N PRO A 126 -25.86 -11.39 -19.08
CA PRO A 126 -25.82 -12.47 -20.06
C PRO A 126 -25.13 -12.09 -21.38
N ASP A 127 -25.11 -10.80 -21.72
CA ASP A 127 -24.52 -10.30 -22.97
C ASP A 127 -23.05 -9.88 -22.78
N SER A 128 -22.57 -9.78 -21.54
CA SER A 128 -21.18 -9.48 -21.24
C SER A 128 -20.31 -10.75 -21.21
N VAL A 129 -19.14 -10.71 -21.84
CA VAL A 129 -18.09 -11.71 -21.56
C VAL A 129 -17.46 -11.32 -20.23
N VAL A 130 -18.09 -11.76 -19.15
CA VAL A 130 -17.74 -11.41 -17.76
C VAL A 130 -16.25 -11.65 -17.51
N ARG A 131 -15.52 -10.56 -17.31
CA ARG A 131 -14.08 -10.54 -17.08
C ARG A 131 -13.75 -9.53 -16.00
N ILE A 132 -12.77 -9.86 -15.18
CA ILE A 132 -12.14 -8.91 -14.26
C ILE A 132 -11.12 -8.12 -15.09
N ARG A 133 -11.17 -6.78 -15.04
CA ARG A 133 -10.20 -5.89 -15.73
C ARG A 133 -9.00 -5.60 -14.83
N LYS A 134 -9.27 -5.36 -13.55
CA LYS A 134 -8.29 -5.12 -12.49
C LYS A 134 -8.83 -5.70 -11.18
N ALA A 135 -7.95 -6.28 -10.38
CA ALA A 135 -8.25 -6.79 -9.05
C ALA A 135 -7.10 -6.48 -8.09
N PHE A 136 -7.41 -6.41 -6.80
CA PHE A 136 -6.43 -6.21 -5.72
C PHE A 136 -6.84 -7.08 -4.52
N LEU A 137 -5.94 -7.97 -4.08
CA LEU A 137 -6.08 -8.79 -2.87
C LEU A 137 -5.28 -8.18 -1.70
N HIS A 138 -5.93 -7.74 -0.62
CA HIS A 138 -5.24 -7.24 0.58
C HIS A 138 -5.47 -8.17 1.77
N ILE A 139 -4.40 -8.58 2.43
CA ILE A 139 -4.42 -9.40 3.65
C ILE A 139 -4.17 -8.49 4.86
N ALA A 140 -4.97 -8.64 5.91
CA ALA A 140 -4.74 -8.06 7.23
C ALA A 140 -5.06 -9.09 8.32
N SER A 141 -4.05 -9.89 8.68
CA SER A 141 -4.20 -11.06 9.54
C SER A 141 -5.28 -12.04 9.04
N ASN A 142 -6.37 -12.25 9.78
CA ASN A 142 -7.49 -13.12 9.39
C ASN A 142 -8.45 -12.48 8.38
N VAL A 143 -8.32 -11.18 8.10
CA VAL A 143 -9.15 -10.46 7.12
C VAL A 143 -8.51 -10.54 5.75
N LEU A 144 -9.31 -10.90 4.75
CA LEU A 144 -8.95 -10.85 3.33
C LEU A 144 -9.94 -9.96 2.60
N ALA A 145 -9.45 -8.95 1.89
CA ALA A 145 -10.24 -8.11 1.01
C ALA A 145 -9.89 -8.34 -0.46
N LEU A 146 -10.90 -8.34 -1.33
CA LEU A 146 -10.78 -8.33 -2.79
C LEU A 146 -11.53 -7.13 -3.35
N PHE A 147 -10.80 -6.17 -3.92
CA PHE A 147 -11.37 -5.06 -4.68
C PHE A 147 -11.29 -5.36 -6.18
N ILE A 148 -12.43 -5.27 -6.88
CA ILE A 148 -12.61 -5.67 -8.28
C ILE A 148 -13.03 -4.45 -9.10
N VAL A 149 -12.48 -4.33 -10.30
CA VAL A 149 -12.93 -3.42 -11.36
C VAL A 149 -13.30 -4.21 -12.61
N HIS A 150 -14.56 -4.13 -13.01
CA HIS A 150 -15.10 -4.76 -14.22
C HIS A 150 -14.84 -3.89 -15.46
N TRP A 151 -14.99 -4.46 -16.67
CA TRP A 151 -14.75 -3.73 -17.92
C TRP A 151 -15.62 -2.48 -18.10
N HIS A 152 -16.86 -2.52 -17.61
CA HIS A 152 -17.82 -1.41 -17.63
C HIS A 152 -17.56 -0.32 -16.55
N ASN A 153 -16.43 -0.40 -15.84
CA ASN A 153 -16.11 0.42 -14.65
C ASN A 153 -17.07 0.26 -13.45
N ALA A 154 -18.01 -0.69 -13.50
CA ALA A 154 -18.61 -1.23 -12.28
C ALA A 154 -17.49 -1.79 -11.38
N ARG A 155 -17.68 -1.67 -10.06
CA ARG A 155 -16.68 -2.04 -9.05
C ARG A 155 -17.34 -2.83 -7.95
N ARG A 156 -16.53 -3.58 -7.20
CA ARG A 156 -17.01 -4.34 -6.04
C ARG A 156 -15.90 -4.53 -5.02
N LEU A 157 -16.23 -4.40 -3.75
CA LEU A 157 -15.37 -4.72 -2.62
C LEU A 157 -15.99 -5.87 -1.84
N LEU A 158 -15.26 -6.98 -1.76
CA LEU A 158 -15.57 -8.15 -0.95
C LEU A 158 -14.57 -8.22 0.19
N ILE A 159 -15.02 -8.55 1.40
CA ILE A 159 -14.15 -8.76 2.57
C ILE A 159 -14.62 -10.00 3.31
N TRP A 160 -13.71 -10.94 3.58
CA TRP A 160 -13.95 -12.18 4.32
C TRP A 160 -13.09 -12.26 5.59
N ASP A 161 -13.57 -13.04 6.55
CA ASP A 161 -12.71 -13.72 7.53
C ASP A 161 -12.26 -15.04 6.88
N TRP A 162 -11.04 -15.08 6.35
CA TRP A 162 -10.60 -16.19 5.51
C TRP A 162 -10.40 -17.49 6.31
N HIS A 163 -10.25 -17.42 7.63
CA HIS A 163 -10.11 -18.59 8.50
C HIS A 163 -11.38 -19.46 8.52
N ASN A 164 -12.58 -18.84 8.50
CA ASN A 164 -13.86 -19.56 8.52
C ASN A 164 -14.67 -19.44 7.21
N GLY A 165 -14.21 -18.62 6.26
CA GLY A 165 -14.85 -18.39 4.96
C GLY A 165 -15.99 -17.37 4.98
N ALA A 166 -16.32 -16.77 6.13
CA ALA A 166 -17.45 -15.87 6.25
C ALA A 166 -17.21 -14.54 5.52
N LEU A 167 -18.09 -14.22 4.56
CA LEU A 167 -18.15 -12.91 3.91
C LEU A 167 -18.65 -11.86 4.92
N ILE A 168 -17.75 -11.00 5.40
CA ILE A 168 -18.01 -9.91 6.35
C ILE A 168 -18.73 -8.75 5.66
N TYR A 169 -18.28 -8.41 4.45
CA TYR A 169 -18.79 -7.26 3.70
C TYR A 169 -18.79 -7.55 2.20
N ASP A 170 -19.84 -7.10 1.54
CA ASP A 170 -19.99 -7.06 0.08
C ASP A 170 -20.63 -5.72 -0.28
N SER A 171 -19.98 -4.93 -1.13
CA SER A 171 -20.53 -3.67 -1.60
C SER A 171 -21.71 -3.82 -2.56
N GLY A 172 -21.93 -5.01 -3.10
CA GLY A 172 -22.71 -5.20 -4.32
C GLY A 172 -22.03 -4.56 -5.54
N GLU A 173 -22.77 -4.52 -6.64
CA GLU A 173 -22.27 -4.08 -7.97
C GLU A 173 -22.45 -2.57 -8.21
N ASP A 174 -23.34 -1.93 -7.44
CA ASP A 174 -23.56 -0.47 -7.43
C ASP A 174 -22.47 0.32 -6.66
N PHE A 175 -21.31 -0.29 -6.41
CA PHE A 175 -20.19 0.38 -5.73
C PHE A 175 -19.68 1.53 -6.63
N GLY A 176 -19.92 2.75 -6.17
CA GLY A 176 -20.01 3.92 -7.05
C GLY A 176 -18.85 4.07 -8.04
N PRO A 177 -19.11 4.41 -9.32
CA PRO A 177 -18.13 4.36 -10.41
C PRO A 177 -16.98 5.38 -10.31
N ASN A 178 -16.95 6.12 -9.21
CA ASN A 178 -16.02 7.20 -8.87
C ASN A 178 -14.96 6.76 -7.84
N ILE A 179 -15.21 5.65 -7.13
CA ILE A 179 -14.23 4.99 -6.25
C ILE A 179 -13.07 4.50 -7.12
N GLN A 180 -11.82 4.82 -6.81
CA GLN A 180 -10.68 4.47 -7.67
C GLN A 180 -9.86 3.32 -7.09
N TYR A 181 -9.51 3.41 -5.80
CA TYR A 181 -8.67 2.44 -5.08
C TYR A 181 -9.22 2.17 -3.67
N PHE A 182 -8.71 1.10 -3.06
CA PHE A 182 -9.05 0.61 -1.74
C PHE A 182 -7.76 0.20 -1.01
N SER A 183 -7.71 0.40 0.30
CA SER A 183 -6.66 -0.19 1.15
C SER A 183 -7.23 -0.50 2.55
N LEU A 184 -6.78 -1.61 3.15
CA LEU A 184 -7.06 -1.94 4.55
C LEU A 184 -6.24 -1.03 5.47
N LEU A 185 -6.91 -0.39 6.43
CA LEU A 185 -6.26 0.36 7.49
C LEU A 185 -5.91 -0.56 8.66
N ASN A 186 -6.83 -1.45 9.06
CA ASN A 186 -6.56 -2.55 9.98
C ASN A 186 -7.63 -3.64 9.79
N ARG A 187 -7.72 -4.61 10.71
CA ARG A 187 -8.71 -5.72 10.67
C ARG A 187 -10.19 -5.27 10.73
N SER A 188 -10.46 -3.99 10.94
CA SER A 188 -11.79 -3.43 11.20
C SER A 188 -12.08 -2.11 10.48
N SER A 189 -11.18 -1.66 9.61
CA SER A 189 -11.27 -0.34 8.97
C SER A 189 -10.50 -0.32 7.65
N PHE A 190 -11.01 0.43 6.69
CA PHE A 190 -10.43 0.58 5.35
C PHE A 190 -10.62 2.00 4.84
N VAL A 191 -9.83 2.36 3.83
CA VAL A 191 -9.94 3.62 3.09
C VAL A 191 -10.36 3.34 1.65
N LEU A 192 -11.21 4.21 1.11
CA LEU A 192 -11.57 4.26 -0.30
C LEU A 192 -11.11 5.61 -0.86
N THR A 193 -10.46 5.63 -2.01
CA THR A 193 -10.28 6.88 -2.76
C THR A 193 -11.43 7.04 -3.72
N SER A 194 -11.90 8.28 -3.90
CA SER A 194 -12.99 8.60 -4.82
C SER A 194 -12.78 10.00 -5.40
N ASN A 195 -13.23 10.23 -6.64
CA ASN A 195 -13.21 11.55 -7.26
C ASN A 195 -14.55 12.31 -7.18
N LEU A 196 -15.56 11.77 -6.48
CA LEU A 196 -16.80 12.47 -6.10
C LEU A 196 -17.09 12.31 -4.60
N ASP A 197 -17.94 13.20 -4.08
CA ASP A 197 -18.43 13.21 -2.70
C ASP A 197 -19.10 11.88 -2.31
N SER A 198 -18.33 11.03 -1.63
CA SER A 198 -18.75 9.73 -1.12
C SER A 198 -18.09 9.52 0.24
N VAL A 199 -18.80 9.91 1.30
CA VAL A 199 -18.22 10.06 2.64
C VAL A 199 -18.91 9.13 3.63
N LEU A 200 -18.15 8.16 4.16
CA LEU A 200 -18.65 7.12 5.07
C LEU A 200 -18.47 7.48 6.57
N ALA A 201 -17.42 8.24 6.89
CA ALA A 201 -17.09 8.64 8.27
C ALA A 201 -16.36 10.00 8.33
N ALA A 202 -15.37 10.21 7.46
CA ALA A 202 -14.63 11.46 7.37
C ALA A 202 -14.28 11.83 5.91
N CYS A 203 -14.27 13.13 5.63
CA CYS A 203 -13.77 13.79 4.43
C CYS A 203 -12.56 14.64 4.85
N LEU A 204 -11.38 14.26 4.37
CA LEU A 204 -10.12 14.92 4.69
C LEU A 204 -9.69 15.76 3.49
N HIS A 205 -9.70 17.09 3.63
CA HIS A 205 -9.40 17.99 2.51
C HIS A 205 -7.90 18.01 2.23
N LEU A 206 -7.53 17.86 0.95
CA LEU A 206 -6.17 18.07 0.44
C LEU A 206 -5.80 19.58 0.45
N PRO A 207 -4.52 19.95 0.23
CA PRO A 207 -4.14 21.36 0.16
C PRO A 207 -4.89 22.09 -0.97
N PRO A 208 -5.26 23.38 -0.80
CA PRO A 208 -5.89 24.16 -1.86
C PRO A 208 -5.02 24.23 -3.13
N ILE A 209 -5.56 23.75 -4.25
CA ILE A 209 -4.90 23.79 -5.56
C ILE A 209 -5.19 25.09 -6.31
N LYS A 210 -4.23 25.54 -7.14
CA LYS A 210 -4.46 26.63 -8.09
C LYS A 210 -5.49 26.23 -9.15
N SER A 211 -6.57 26.98 -9.24
CA SER A 211 -7.55 26.87 -10.33
C SER A 211 -6.89 27.28 -11.66
N PRO A 212 -7.14 26.57 -12.79
CA PRO A 212 -8.18 25.56 -12.99
C PRO A 212 -7.60 24.13 -13.10
N LYS A 213 -7.19 23.54 -11.97
CA LYS A 213 -6.75 22.13 -11.87
C LYS A 213 -7.80 21.25 -11.20
N TYR A 214 -7.81 19.96 -11.51
CA TYR A 214 -8.65 18.93 -10.90
C TYR A 214 -7.86 17.64 -10.64
N VAL A 215 -8.32 16.82 -9.68
CA VAL A 215 -7.74 15.48 -9.43
C VAL A 215 -8.16 14.53 -10.56
N TYR A 216 -7.19 14.16 -11.39
CA TYR A 216 -7.37 13.21 -12.50
C TYR A 216 -7.20 11.76 -12.03
N ARG A 217 -6.26 11.51 -11.11
CA ARG A 217 -5.98 10.18 -10.54
C ARG A 217 -5.71 10.31 -9.04
N LEU A 218 -6.24 9.37 -8.26
CA LEU A 218 -5.99 9.24 -6.83
C LEU A 218 -5.95 7.75 -6.46
N SER A 219 -4.76 7.19 -6.26
CA SER A 219 -4.58 5.85 -5.67
C SER A 219 -4.37 5.92 -4.17
N VAL A 220 -4.44 4.76 -3.53
CA VAL A 220 -3.94 4.53 -2.17
C VAL A 220 -3.32 3.15 -2.14
N ASP A 221 -2.13 3.07 -1.57
CA ASP A 221 -1.34 1.87 -1.45
C ASP A 221 -0.73 1.80 -0.04
N SER A 222 -0.47 0.59 0.44
CA SER A 222 -0.16 0.29 1.83
C SER A 222 0.73 -0.94 1.92
N GLY A 223 1.68 -0.95 2.86
CA GLY A 223 2.37 -2.18 3.20
C GLY A 223 1.42 -3.24 3.77
N MET A 224 1.80 -4.51 3.70
CA MET A 224 0.97 -5.59 4.23
C MET A 224 0.84 -5.49 5.76
N ILE A 225 -0.39 -5.71 6.26
CA ILE A 225 -0.69 -5.80 7.68
C ILE A 225 -0.46 -7.24 8.16
N GLN A 226 0.76 -7.50 8.62
CA GLN A 226 1.19 -8.78 9.20
C GLN A 226 0.25 -9.28 10.31
N ALA A 227 0.02 -10.59 10.35
CA ALA A 227 -0.78 -11.22 11.41
C ALA A 227 -0.03 -11.29 12.74
N GLU A 228 1.23 -11.72 12.66
CA GLU A 228 2.14 -12.00 13.75
C GLU A 228 3.55 -11.50 13.35
N PRO A 229 4.44 -11.19 14.31
CA PRO A 229 5.85 -10.95 13.99
C PRO A 229 6.49 -12.13 13.26
N ALA A 230 7.29 -11.86 12.23
CA ALA A 230 8.13 -12.86 11.60
C ALA A 230 9.07 -13.55 12.63
N GLU A 231 9.34 -14.85 12.46
CA GLU A 231 10.12 -15.63 13.43
C GLU A 231 11.51 -15.00 13.67
N GLY A 232 11.86 -14.81 14.95
CA GLY A 232 13.13 -14.20 15.36
C GLY A 232 13.21 -12.67 15.26
N SER A 233 12.22 -11.99 14.67
CA SER A 233 12.22 -10.53 14.51
C SER A 233 12.36 -9.79 15.86
N LEU A 234 13.21 -8.76 15.88
CA LEU A 234 13.40 -7.92 17.08
C LEU A 234 12.16 -7.08 17.38
N PHE A 235 11.54 -6.57 16.31
CA PHE A 235 10.37 -5.70 16.31
C PHE A 235 9.55 -5.96 15.06
N PHE A 236 8.25 -5.68 15.15
CA PHE A 236 7.34 -5.64 14.01
C PHE A 236 6.47 -4.37 14.08
N THR A 237 5.86 -3.97 12.99
CA THR A 237 4.96 -2.82 12.93
C THR A 237 3.59 -3.15 13.50
N SER A 238 3.01 -2.18 14.22
CA SER A 238 1.63 -2.33 14.71
C SER A 238 0.66 -2.16 13.53
N PRO A 239 -0.42 -2.95 13.43
CA PRO A 239 -1.47 -2.74 12.42
C PRO A 239 -2.01 -1.31 12.34
N ASP A 240 -1.99 -0.56 13.45
CA ASP A 240 -2.46 0.83 13.48
C ASP A 240 -1.36 1.87 13.15
N SER A 241 -0.14 1.43 12.84
CA SER A 241 1.07 2.28 12.67
C SER A 241 1.76 2.19 11.29
N HIS A 242 1.16 1.50 10.32
CA HIS A 242 1.67 1.50 8.94
C HIS A 242 1.67 2.90 8.29
N ILE A 243 2.45 3.05 7.23
CA ILE A 243 2.39 4.22 6.33
C ILE A 243 1.50 3.88 5.13
N LEU A 244 0.64 4.80 4.77
CA LEU A 244 -0.15 4.81 3.54
C LEU A 244 0.50 5.79 2.55
N ALA A 245 0.64 5.41 1.30
CA ALA A 245 0.99 6.33 0.22
C ALA A 245 -0.23 6.55 -0.68
N PHE A 246 -0.46 7.79 -1.10
CA PHE A 246 -1.49 8.14 -2.08
C PHE A 246 -0.84 8.88 -3.25
N SER A 247 -0.82 8.27 -4.44
CA SER A 247 -0.44 8.98 -5.68
C SER A 247 -1.58 9.86 -6.15
N ILE A 248 -1.33 11.17 -6.25
CA ILE A 248 -2.30 12.19 -6.62
C ILE A 248 -1.84 12.89 -7.90
N THR A 249 -2.50 12.62 -9.03
CA THR A 249 -2.24 13.32 -10.30
C THR A 249 -3.29 14.40 -10.52
N TYR A 250 -2.83 15.64 -10.69
CA TYR A 250 -3.65 16.79 -11.05
C TYR A 250 -3.50 17.12 -12.54
N ALA A 251 -4.61 17.37 -13.23
CA ALA A 251 -4.62 17.85 -14.60
C ALA A 251 -5.27 19.24 -14.70
N ASP A 252 -4.85 20.03 -15.68
CA ASP A 252 -5.55 21.24 -16.12
C ASP A 252 -6.72 20.86 -17.05
N PHE A 253 -7.75 21.71 -17.15
CA PHE A 253 -8.89 21.44 -18.06
C PHE A 253 -8.54 21.61 -19.56
N ASP A 254 -7.54 22.43 -19.88
CA ASP A 254 -7.21 22.82 -21.26
C ASP A 254 -6.05 22.02 -21.90
N ILE A 255 -5.43 21.09 -21.17
CA ILE A 255 -4.21 20.36 -21.58
C ILE A 255 -4.49 18.84 -21.59
N PRO A 256 -3.97 18.07 -22.57
CA PRO A 256 -4.10 16.61 -22.58
C PRO A 256 -3.66 15.95 -21.26
N HIS A 257 -4.40 14.92 -20.82
CA HIS A 257 -4.26 14.29 -19.50
C HIS A 257 -2.83 13.84 -19.13
N ASP A 258 -2.01 13.53 -20.14
CA ASP A 258 -0.63 13.04 -19.99
C ASP A 258 0.36 14.12 -19.50
N SER A 259 -0.08 15.38 -19.37
CA SER A 259 0.72 16.49 -18.83
C SER A 259 0.55 16.73 -17.32
N GLY A 260 -0.19 15.87 -16.62
CA GLY A 260 -0.59 16.10 -15.24
C GLY A 260 0.56 16.06 -14.23
N HIS A 261 0.58 17.02 -13.29
CA HIS A 261 1.54 16.99 -12.19
C HIS A 261 1.14 15.91 -11.17
N SER A 262 2.03 14.99 -10.85
CA SER A 262 1.79 13.99 -9.80
C SER A 262 2.47 14.36 -8.48
N TYR A 263 1.94 13.81 -7.39
CA TYR A 263 2.44 14.00 -6.03
C TYR A 263 2.21 12.73 -5.22
N GLU A 264 3.03 12.51 -4.20
CA GLU A 264 2.91 11.39 -3.27
C GLU A 264 2.62 11.89 -1.86
N LEU A 265 1.46 11.53 -1.33
CA LEU A 265 1.05 11.84 0.04
C LEU A 265 1.28 10.64 0.95
N PHE A 266 2.29 10.71 1.80
CA PHE A 266 2.51 9.76 2.88
C PHE A 266 1.66 10.15 4.10
N VAL A 267 0.84 9.24 4.61
CA VAL A 267 -0.01 9.43 5.79
C VAL A 267 0.24 8.29 6.78
N HIS A 268 0.56 8.60 8.03
CA HIS A 268 0.67 7.57 9.07
C HIS A 268 -0.73 7.10 9.49
N ASN A 269 -0.99 5.78 9.44
CA ASN A 269 -2.30 5.16 9.54
C ASN A 269 -3.12 5.60 10.78
N HIS A 270 -2.47 5.72 11.95
CA HIS A 270 -3.08 6.23 13.18
C HIS A 270 -3.86 7.55 13.01
N THR A 271 -3.52 8.34 11.99
CA THR A 271 -4.14 9.64 11.70
C THR A 271 -5.56 9.44 11.16
N LEU A 272 -5.75 8.47 10.27
CA LEU A 272 -7.06 8.13 9.73
C LEU A 272 -7.90 7.40 10.78
N LEU A 273 -7.29 6.47 11.51
CA LEU A 273 -7.95 5.71 12.58
C LEU A 273 -8.47 6.62 13.70
N LYS A 274 -7.74 7.69 14.05
CA LYS A 274 -8.23 8.74 14.98
C LYS A 274 -9.55 9.38 14.51
N TYR A 275 -9.72 9.66 13.22
CA TYR A 275 -10.98 10.23 12.71
C TYR A 275 -12.12 9.21 12.70
N ILE A 276 -11.84 7.93 12.42
CA ILE A 276 -12.82 6.84 12.54
C ILE A 276 -13.26 6.64 14.00
N GLN A 277 -12.33 6.66 14.95
CA GLN A 277 -12.60 6.59 16.39
C GLN A 277 -13.45 7.77 16.87
N ASN A 278 -13.09 9.00 16.46
CA ASN A 278 -13.86 10.20 16.79
C ASN A 278 -15.30 10.14 16.24
N TYR A 279 -15.49 9.65 15.01
CA TYR A 279 -16.81 9.49 14.40
C TYR A 279 -17.64 8.42 15.13
N SER A 280 -17.06 7.26 15.42
CA SER A 280 -17.75 6.18 16.15
C SER A 280 -18.16 6.61 17.57
N ALA A 281 -17.27 7.30 18.29
CA ALA A 281 -17.55 7.83 19.62
C ALA A 281 -18.65 8.92 19.64
N ALA A 282 -18.88 9.61 18.52
CA ALA A 282 -20.02 10.51 18.37
C ALA A 282 -21.33 9.72 18.20
N LEU A 283 -21.35 8.65 17.40
CA LEU A 283 -22.53 7.81 17.19
C LEU A 283 -23.02 7.14 18.48
N ASP A 284 -22.10 6.63 19.31
CA ASP A 284 -22.43 5.98 20.60
C ASP A 284 -23.03 6.96 21.63
N GLY A 285 -22.88 8.27 21.45
CA GLY A 285 -23.20 9.31 22.44
C GLY A 285 -24.67 9.65 22.63
N ASN A 286 -25.62 8.87 22.10
CA ASN A 286 -27.00 9.30 21.82
C ASN A 286 -27.08 10.58 20.95
N ALA A 287 -26.12 10.75 20.04
CA ALA A 287 -26.15 11.84 19.05
C ALA A 287 -27.44 11.78 18.22
N THR A 288 -28.01 12.94 17.93
CA THR A 288 -29.14 13.04 17.00
C THR A 288 -28.68 12.82 15.56
N GLU A 289 -29.59 12.41 14.66
CA GLU A 289 -29.26 12.22 13.23
C GLU A 289 -28.66 13.49 12.57
N ALA A 290 -28.89 14.68 13.16
CA ALA A 290 -28.30 15.93 12.72
C ALA A 290 -26.80 16.06 13.05
N GLU A 291 -26.32 15.31 14.04
CA GLU A 291 -24.94 15.27 14.54
C GLU A 291 -24.15 14.09 13.95
N SER A 292 -24.82 13.04 13.45
CA SER A 292 -24.24 11.91 12.70
C SER A 292 -23.69 12.29 11.31
N ARG A 293 -23.24 13.53 11.12
CA ARG A 293 -22.64 14.00 9.86
C ARG A 293 -21.19 13.51 9.76
N PRO A 294 -20.74 13.06 8.57
CA PRO A 294 -19.33 12.75 8.38
C PRO A 294 -18.43 13.94 8.71
N LEU A 295 -17.31 13.68 9.38
CA LEU A 295 -16.35 14.71 9.78
C LEU A 295 -15.77 15.38 8.53
N SER A 296 -15.77 16.71 8.45
CA SER A 296 -15.10 17.44 7.37
C SER A 296 -13.91 18.20 7.98
N VAL A 297 -12.69 17.86 7.56
CA VAL A 297 -11.46 18.26 8.26
C VAL A 297 -10.53 18.96 7.28
N HIS A 298 -10.25 20.25 7.52
CA HIS A 298 -9.42 21.04 6.61
C HIS A 298 -7.94 20.66 6.70
N TRP A 299 -7.20 20.85 5.60
CA TRP A 299 -5.79 20.46 5.49
C TRP A 299 -4.93 20.94 6.68
N ASP A 300 -5.16 22.17 7.13
CA ASP A 300 -4.40 22.81 8.23
C ASP A 300 -4.61 22.10 9.59
N GLU A 301 -5.68 21.30 9.74
CA GLU A 301 -5.97 20.53 10.96
C GLU A 301 -5.34 19.12 10.96
N TRP A 302 -5.14 18.52 9.79
CA TRP A 302 -4.74 17.10 9.67
C TRP A 302 -3.49 16.86 8.83
N GLY A 303 -3.29 17.61 7.76
CA GLY A 303 -2.26 17.37 6.75
C GLY A 303 -0.87 17.79 7.21
N GLU A 304 -0.68 19.09 7.45
CA GLU A 304 0.64 19.71 7.62
C GLU A 304 1.56 19.02 8.64
N HIS A 305 1.00 18.48 9.72
CA HIS A 305 1.76 17.88 10.82
C HIS A 305 1.80 16.35 10.84
N ASN A 306 0.90 15.66 10.11
CA ASN A 306 0.75 14.20 10.17
C ASN A 306 1.01 13.52 8.81
N THR A 307 1.41 14.28 7.80
CA THR A 307 1.67 13.78 6.44
C THR A 307 3.01 14.29 5.90
N ARG A 308 3.41 13.73 4.75
CA ARG A 308 4.46 14.28 3.87
C ARG A 308 3.92 14.26 2.45
N LEU A 309 3.82 15.41 1.79
CA LEU A 309 3.44 15.49 0.37
C LEU A 309 4.70 15.83 -0.44
N LEU A 310 5.12 14.92 -1.33
CA LEU A 310 6.27 15.10 -2.21
C LEU A 310 5.81 15.34 -3.66
N PRO A 311 6.54 16.13 -4.46
CA PRO A 311 6.32 16.19 -5.90
C PRO A 311 6.73 14.87 -6.56
N CYS A 312 5.96 14.41 -7.54
CA CYS A 312 6.24 13.19 -8.28
C CYS A 312 6.23 13.47 -9.80
N PRO A 313 7.35 13.28 -10.52
CA PRO A 313 7.44 13.64 -11.94
C PRO A 313 6.53 12.82 -12.85
N GLU A 314 6.44 11.51 -12.56
CA GLU A 314 5.59 10.55 -13.24
C GLU A 314 4.69 9.87 -12.19
N PRO A 315 3.41 9.56 -12.47
CA PRO A 315 2.53 8.92 -11.50
C PRO A 315 3.00 7.50 -11.21
N MET A 316 3.57 7.28 -10.03
CA MET A 316 4.13 5.98 -9.67
C MET A 316 3.05 4.91 -9.47
N PHE A 317 3.44 3.67 -9.73
CA PHE A 317 2.66 2.50 -9.37
C PHE A 317 3.36 1.81 -8.20
N TRP A 318 2.78 1.99 -7.00
CA TRP A 318 3.23 1.43 -5.73
C TRP A 318 3.02 -0.09 -5.64
N SER A 319 2.03 -0.62 -6.37
CA SER A 319 1.75 -2.05 -6.37
C SER A 319 1.29 -2.59 -7.73
N ARG A 320 1.70 -3.84 -7.99
CA ARG A 320 1.03 -4.84 -8.85
C ARG A 320 0.81 -4.56 -10.34
N TYR A 321 1.17 -3.41 -10.91
CA TYR A 321 0.95 -3.12 -12.34
C TYR A 321 2.21 -2.67 -13.10
N PRO A 322 2.64 -3.42 -14.14
CA PRO A 322 3.61 -2.96 -15.11
C PRO A 322 2.94 -2.20 -16.27
N ASP A 323 2.95 -0.88 -16.23
CA ASP A 323 3.09 -0.12 -17.47
C ASP A 323 4.59 -0.13 -17.85
N ASN A 324 4.91 -0.22 -19.15
CA ASN A 324 6.22 -0.72 -19.64
C ASN A 324 7.41 0.27 -19.54
N TYR A 325 7.45 1.12 -18.51
CA TYR A 325 8.43 2.21 -18.37
C TYR A 325 8.92 2.33 -16.92
N LEU A 326 10.18 1.93 -16.65
CA LEU A 326 10.86 2.14 -15.37
C LEU A 326 12.38 2.35 -15.57
N PRO A 327 12.92 3.52 -15.16
CA PRO A 327 14.36 3.73 -15.00
C PRO A 327 14.73 4.46 -13.67
N PHE A 328 15.57 3.83 -12.83
CA PHE A 328 16.35 4.40 -11.71
C PHE A 328 15.59 5.08 -10.53
N ILE A 329 15.83 4.62 -9.29
CA ILE A 329 15.10 5.03 -8.08
C ILE A 329 15.94 4.88 -6.78
N ASP A 330 15.87 5.86 -5.85
CA ASP A 330 16.43 5.82 -4.48
C ASP A 330 15.35 6.14 -3.40
N VAL A 331 15.62 5.82 -2.12
CA VAL A 331 14.67 5.90 -0.98
C VAL A 331 14.87 7.12 -0.06
N LEU A 332 13.75 7.63 0.49
CA LEU A 332 13.68 8.50 1.67
C LEU A 332 12.76 7.88 2.75
N ASP A 333 13.09 8.00 4.04
CA ASP A 333 12.37 7.34 5.15
C ASP A 333 11.74 8.45 6.07
N PHE A 334 10.42 8.36 6.31
CA PHE A 334 9.63 9.28 7.15
C PHE A 334 9.28 8.81 8.58
N ASN A 335 10.08 7.94 9.20
CA ASN A 335 9.90 7.55 10.62
C ASN A 335 10.30 8.68 11.60
N MET A 336 9.40 9.65 11.82
CA MET A 336 9.60 10.75 12.77
C MET A 336 9.20 10.40 14.22
N ALA A 337 10.12 9.77 14.96
CA ALA A 337 10.08 9.86 16.41
C ALA A 337 10.50 11.28 16.86
N ARG A 338 9.56 12.10 17.36
CA ARG A 338 9.86 13.46 17.87
C ARG A 338 10.76 13.40 19.10
N VAL A 339 12.07 13.48 18.91
CA VAL A 339 13.04 13.73 20.00
C VAL A 339 13.17 15.25 20.15
N SER A 340 12.75 15.78 21.31
CA SER A 340 13.00 17.18 21.66
C SER A 340 14.46 17.36 22.06
N MET A 341 15.33 17.65 21.08
CA MET A 341 16.73 17.97 21.34
C MET A 341 16.92 19.46 21.65
N SER A 342 16.93 19.78 22.94
CA SER A 342 17.72 20.91 23.45
C SER A 342 19.19 20.47 23.54
N ASP A 343 20.10 21.38 23.19
CA ASP A 343 21.55 21.31 23.44
C ASP A 343 22.36 20.21 22.71
N VAL A 344 22.64 20.40 21.41
CA VAL A 344 23.91 19.97 20.78
C VAL A 344 24.38 21.03 19.77
N ASP A 345 25.52 21.67 20.04
CA ASP A 345 26.30 22.45 19.06
C ASP A 345 27.27 21.53 18.30
N ALA A 346 27.10 21.36 16.98
CA ALA A 346 28.18 21.00 16.05
C ALA A 346 27.77 21.21 14.58
N GLN A 347 28.71 21.63 13.73
CA GLN A 347 28.48 21.95 12.32
C GLN A 347 28.54 20.72 11.40
N THR A 348 27.37 20.24 10.96
CA THR A 348 27.15 19.76 9.58
C THR A 348 25.73 20.10 9.14
N GLU A 349 25.58 20.76 7.99
CA GLU A 349 24.27 21.18 7.45
C GLU A 349 23.55 20.00 6.76
N HIS A 350 23.09 19.04 7.56
CA HIS A 350 22.12 18.03 7.13
C HIS A 350 20.70 18.53 7.44
N HIS A 351 19.91 18.83 6.40
CA HIS A 351 18.54 19.32 6.54
C HIS A 351 17.56 18.20 6.95
N LEU A 352 17.67 17.74 8.20
CA LEU A 352 16.61 16.99 8.88
C LEU A 352 15.33 17.85 8.91
N CYS A 353 14.32 17.43 8.16
CA CYS A 353 13.10 18.20 7.91
C CYS A 353 12.15 18.17 9.14
N THR A 354 12.54 18.93 10.16
CA THR A 354 11.86 19.12 11.45
C THR A 354 10.76 20.17 11.40
N GLU A 355 10.81 21.08 10.42
CA GLU A 355 9.69 21.94 10.06
C GLU A 355 8.63 21.16 9.25
N PRO A 356 7.37 21.63 9.21
CA PRO A 356 6.36 21.08 8.33
C PRO A 356 6.74 21.18 6.84
N SER A 357 6.22 20.26 6.02
CA SER A 357 6.51 20.19 4.59
C SER A 357 5.94 21.37 3.81
N LYS A 358 6.75 22.43 3.66
CA LYS A 358 6.45 23.58 2.81
C LYS A 358 6.41 23.14 1.35
N LEU A 359 5.24 23.24 0.73
CA LEU A 359 4.92 22.67 -0.57
C LEU A 359 5.21 23.63 -1.73
N LEU A 360 6.22 23.30 -2.53
CA LEU A 360 6.84 24.19 -3.50
C LEU A 360 6.86 23.58 -4.93
N LEU A 361 5.78 23.78 -5.71
CA LEU A 361 5.70 23.57 -7.17
C LEU A 361 4.59 24.45 -7.80
N ASP A 362 4.51 24.53 -9.14
CA ASP A 362 3.56 25.38 -9.91
C ASP A 362 2.05 25.06 -9.74
N VAL A 363 1.68 23.96 -9.08
CA VAL A 363 0.29 23.71 -8.63
C VAL A 363 -0.03 24.47 -7.32
N PHE A 364 1.02 24.75 -6.55
CA PHE A 364 1.06 25.41 -5.25
C PHE A 364 1.95 26.67 -5.37
N GLU A 365 2.78 27.07 -4.40
CA GLU A 365 3.60 28.30 -4.50
C GLU A 365 5.09 28.09 -4.20
N SER A 366 5.98 28.73 -4.96
CA SER A 366 7.47 28.66 -4.88
C SER A 366 8.05 27.28 -5.32
N PRO A 367 9.39 27.09 -5.55
CA PRO A 367 9.91 25.87 -6.21
C PRO A 367 10.98 25.05 -5.43
N LEU A 368 11.00 23.72 -5.59
CA LEU A 368 12.11 22.81 -5.26
C LEU A 368 12.17 21.60 -6.23
N ALA A 369 13.17 20.70 -6.15
CA ALA A 369 13.60 19.88 -7.29
C ALA A 369 13.96 18.39 -7.05
N MET A 370 13.85 17.63 -8.15
CA MET A 370 14.37 16.27 -8.47
C MET A 370 13.51 15.02 -8.19
N PHE A 371 13.91 13.86 -8.76
CA PHE A 371 13.03 12.90 -9.46
C PHE A 371 13.18 11.42 -8.98
N TYR A 372 12.08 10.66 -8.88
CA TYR A 372 12.02 9.21 -8.54
C TYR A 372 10.77 8.53 -9.17
N HIS A 373 10.73 7.18 -9.28
CA HIS A 373 9.75 6.47 -10.17
C HIS A 373 8.99 5.21 -9.64
N SER A 374 9.31 4.58 -8.51
CA SER A 374 8.47 3.49 -7.91
C SER A 374 8.92 3.10 -6.50
N TYR A 375 7.99 2.70 -5.64
CA TYR A 375 8.29 2.27 -4.26
C TYR A 375 7.39 1.11 -3.82
N ILE A 376 7.95 0.27 -2.95
CA ILE A 376 7.28 -0.75 -2.17
C ILE A 376 7.19 -0.25 -0.71
N ILE A 377 6.11 -0.58 -0.01
CA ILE A 377 5.98 -0.38 1.44
C ILE A 377 5.99 -1.76 2.11
N ASP A 378 6.81 -1.94 3.15
CA ASP A 378 6.74 -3.08 4.06
C ASP A 378 6.71 -2.52 5.48
N GLU A 379 5.73 -2.90 6.29
CA GLU A 379 5.65 -2.45 7.67
C GLU A 379 5.57 -0.89 7.82
N GLU A 380 6.54 -0.29 8.51
CA GLU A 380 6.79 1.15 8.68
C GLU A 380 7.86 1.68 7.68
N ARG A 381 8.36 0.83 6.76
CA ARG A 381 9.52 1.08 5.88
C ARG A 381 9.12 1.42 4.44
N LEU A 382 9.90 2.28 3.80
CA LEU A 382 9.88 2.52 2.36
C LEU A 382 11.04 1.75 1.69
N ILE A 383 10.78 1.12 0.55
CA ILE A 383 11.75 0.32 -0.21
C ILE A 383 11.70 0.75 -1.69
N ALA A 384 12.83 1.09 -2.30
CA ALA A 384 12.93 1.33 -3.74
C ALA A 384 13.44 0.08 -4.47
N VAL A 385 13.23 0.08 -5.78
CA VAL A 385 13.67 -0.98 -6.70
C VAL A 385 14.47 -0.32 -7.83
N ASP A 386 15.76 -0.59 -7.96
CA ASP A 386 16.53 -0.08 -9.10
C ASP A 386 16.33 -0.96 -10.35
N VAL A 387 16.08 -0.34 -11.50
CA VAL A 387 15.85 -0.99 -12.79
C VAL A 387 16.76 -0.34 -13.83
N ASP A 388 17.70 -1.10 -14.39
CA ASP A 388 18.58 -0.59 -15.45
C ASP A 388 17.91 -0.72 -16.83
N SER A 389 17.65 0.43 -17.45
CA SER A 389 17.06 0.51 -18.79
C SER A 389 18.01 0.17 -19.94
N HIS A 390 19.33 0.04 -19.71
CA HIS A 390 20.33 0.07 -20.79
C HIS A 390 20.76 -1.28 -21.36
N ASN A 391 20.61 -2.40 -20.64
CA ASN A 391 21.13 -3.71 -21.08
C ASN A 391 20.24 -4.90 -20.64
N HIS A 392 19.00 -4.92 -21.12
CA HIS A 392 17.88 -5.76 -20.66
C HIS A 392 17.39 -5.35 -19.26
N HIS A 393 16.08 -5.40 -19.06
CA HIS A 393 15.43 -4.97 -17.82
C HIS A 393 15.66 -6.00 -16.70
N TYR A 394 16.76 -5.86 -15.97
CA TYR A 394 16.97 -6.54 -14.71
C TYR A 394 16.72 -5.56 -13.56
N ILE A 395 16.06 -6.04 -12.51
CA ILE A 395 16.10 -5.37 -11.22
C ILE A 395 17.53 -5.51 -10.71
N LYS A 396 18.24 -4.38 -10.60
CA LYS A 396 19.67 -4.36 -10.31
C LYS A 396 19.95 -4.82 -8.88
N GLY A 397 19.14 -4.35 -7.96
CA GLY A 397 19.09 -4.80 -6.58
C GLY A 397 17.76 -4.44 -5.93
N LEU A 398 17.39 -5.21 -4.91
CA LEU A 398 16.25 -4.94 -4.06
C LEU A 398 16.75 -4.52 -2.68
N GLN A 399 16.36 -3.33 -2.22
CA GLN A 399 16.80 -2.78 -0.94
C GLN A 399 16.04 -3.39 0.25
N ILE A 400 16.19 -4.70 0.48
CA ILE A 400 15.78 -5.31 1.75
C ILE A 400 16.95 -5.22 2.74
N ASN A 401 16.89 -4.26 3.65
CA ASN A 401 17.60 -4.39 4.92
C ASN A 401 16.89 -5.47 5.75
N TRP A 402 17.49 -6.67 5.81
CA TRP A 402 17.13 -7.68 6.80
C TRP A 402 17.73 -7.30 8.16
N PHE A 403 17.01 -7.57 9.25
CA PHE A 403 17.20 -6.91 10.55
C PHE A 403 18.16 -7.64 11.49
#